data_AF-A0A2K2VQ30-F1
#
_entry.id   AF-A0A2K2VQ30-F1
#
_cell.length_a   1.000
_cell.length_b   1.000
_cell.length_c   1.000
_cell.angle_alpha   90.00
_cell.angle_beta   90.00
_cell.angle_gamma   90.00
#
_symmetry.space_group_name_H-M   'P 1'
#
loop_
_entity.id
_entity.type
_entity.pdbx_description
1 polymer ?
#
loop_
_entity_poly.entity_id
_entity_poly.type
_entity_poly.pdbx_seq_one_letter_code
_entity_poly.pdbx_strand_id
1 'polypeptide(L)' 'ENLFQRHGIQIMYYKYEPPIYPQLWGDFIANLSVLDLILTCGPKSGGLIRQAGRLVRS' A
#
# COMPACT_ATOMS: atom_id res chain seq x y z
N GLU A 1 -4.50 -19.42 -11.85
CA GLU A 1 -3.72 -20.14 -10.80
C GLU A 1 -3.29 -21.54 -11.21
N ASN A 2 -4.20 -22.40 -11.68
CA ASN A 2 -3.90 -23.79 -12.07
C ASN A 2 -2.66 -23.98 -12.99
N LEU A 3 -2.47 -23.16 -14.03
CA LEU A 3 -1.32 -23.26 -14.93
C LEU A 3 0.02 -23.05 -14.19
N PHE A 4 0.07 -22.05 -13.30
CA PHE A 4 1.27 -21.71 -12.53
C PHE A 4 1.58 -22.79 -11.48
N GLN A 5 0.55 -23.27 -10.77
CA GLN A 5 0.69 -24.35 -9.78
C GLN A 5 1.24 -25.63 -10.40
N ARG A 6 0.77 -25.99 -11.61
CA ARG A 6 1.27 -27.16 -12.37
C ARG A 6 2.73 -27.04 -12.81
N HIS A 7 3.32 -25.85 -12.76
CA HIS A 7 4.72 -25.61 -13.10
C HIS A 7 5.55 -25.25 -11.86
N GLY A 8 5.01 -25.46 -10.65
CA GLY A 8 5.70 -25.14 -9.39
C GLY A 8 5.90 -23.64 -9.15
N ILE A 9 5.13 -22.79 -9.83
CA ILE A 9 5.21 -21.33 -9.70
C ILE A 9 4.19 -20.88 -8.64
N GLN A 10 4.70 -20.38 -7.51
CA GLN A 10 3.87 -19.84 -6.44
C GLN A 10 3.34 -18.45 -6.79
N ILE A 11 2.03 -18.27 -6.69
CA ILE A 11 1.39 -16.97 -6.87
C ILE A 11 1.36 -16.24 -5.52
N MET A 12 1.83 -15.00 -5.55
CA MET A 12 1.77 -14.08 -4.42
C MET A 12 0.96 -12.87 -4.83
N TYR A 13 -0.06 -12.55 -4.04
CA TYR A 13 -0.84 -11.34 -4.20
C TYR A 13 -0.31 -10.26 -3.26
N TYR A 14 -0.23 -9.03 -3.74
CA TYR A 14 0.06 -7.87 -2.91
C TYR A 14 -1.26 -7.19 -2.56
N LYS A 15 -1.68 -7.33 -1.30
CA LYS A 15 -2.86 -6.64 -0.78
C LYS A 15 -2.44 -5.28 -0.25
N TYR A 16 -3.01 -4.24 -0.84
CA TYR A 16 -2.74 -2.84 -0.47
C TYR A 16 -3.99 -2.20 0.13
N GLU A 17 -3.84 -1.65 1.32
CA GLU A 17 -4.85 -0.87 2.04
C GLU A 17 -4.24 0.53 2.27
N PRO A 18 -4.67 1.57 1.52
CA PRO A 18 -4.07 2.90 1.63
C PRO A 18 -4.06 3.41 3.08
N PRO A 19 -2.93 3.95 3.58
CA PRO A 19 -2.88 4.42 4.95
C PRO A 19 -3.71 5.69 5.11
N ILE A 20 -4.40 5.83 6.24
CA ILE A 20 -4.96 7.10 6.68
C ILE A 20 -3.87 7.84 7.44
N TYR A 21 -3.59 9.08 7.05
CA TYR A 21 -2.54 9.92 7.62
C TYR A 21 -3.09 11.32 7.88
N PRO A 22 -2.45 12.12 8.76
CA PRO A 22 -2.97 13.42 9.17
C PRO A 22 -2.74 14.47 8.07
N GLN A 23 -3.50 14.38 6.97
CA GLN A 23 -3.54 15.40 5.92
C GLN A 23 -3.77 16.79 6.49
N LEU A 24 -3.28 17.79 5.76
CA LEU A 24 -3.49 19.17 6.14
C LEU A 24 -4.91 19.61 5.79
N TRP A 25 -5.52 20.36 6.71
CA TRP A 25 -6.82 21.04 6.55
C TRP A 25 -8.03 20.12 6.34
N GLY A 26 -8.70 19.78 7.44
CA GLY A 26 -9.98 19.09 7.42
C GLY A 26 -9.87 17.57 7.47
N ASP A 27 -10.87 16.90 6.91
CA ASP A 27 -10.98 15.44 6.91
C ASP A 27 -10.08 14.80 5.84
N PHE A 28 -9.80 13.51 6.00
CA PHE A 28 -9.00 12.74 5.06
C PHE A 28 -9.69 12.59 3.69
N ILE A 29 -8.93 12.85 2.63
CA ILE A 29 -9.32 12.70 1.24
C ILE A 29 -8.52 11.54 0.62
N ALA A 30 -9.25 10.51 0.17
CA ALA A 30 -8.67 9.35 -0.49
C ALA A 30 -8.21 9.65 -1.93
N ASN A 31 -7.41 8.75 -2.50
CA ASN A 31 -6.95 8.76 -3.90
C ASN A 31 -6.09 9.98 -4.30
N LEU A 32 -5.46 10.66 -3.34
CA LEU A 32 -4.45 11.67 -3.61
C LEU A 32 -3.11 11.04 -4.02
N SER A 33 -2.25 11.84 -4.65
CA SER A 33 -0.92 11.40 -5.06
C SER A 33 -0.02 11.07 -3.85
N VAL A 34 1.01 10.25 -4.05
CA VAL A 34 2.03 9.98 -3.01
C VAL A 34 2.75 11.25 -2.52
N LEU A 35 2.74 12.33 -3.32
CA LEU A 35 3.32 13.60 -2.92
C LEU A 35 2.56 14.21 -1.73
N ASP A 36 1.25 14.02 -1.63
CA ASP A 36 0.46 14.51 -0.48
C ASP A 36 0.97 13.90 0.83
N LEU A 37 1.17 12.57 0.83
CA LEU A 37 1.75 11.85 1.95
C LEU A 37 3.18 12.32 2.26
N ILE A 38 4.03 12.52 1.25
CA ILE A 38 5.43 12.95 1.44
C ILE A 38 5.50 14.36 2.03
N LEU A 39 4.72 15.29 1.49
CA LEU A 39 4.71 16.68 1.93
C LEU A 39 4.06 16.84 3.31
N THR A 40 3.11 15.97 3.66
CA THR A 40 2.45 15.96 4.98
C THR A 40 3.27 15.26 6.06
N CYS A 41 3.82 14.08 5.77
CA CYS A 41 4.45 13.21 6.79
C CYS A 41 5.99 13.14 6.70
N GLY A 42 6.60 13.69 5.66
CA GLY A 42 8.05 13.76 5.49
C GLY A 42 8.75 12.40 5.62
N PRO A 43 9.79 12.28 6.46
CA PRO A 43 10.51 11.01 6.64
C PRO A 43 9.65 9.84 7.14
N LYS A 44 8.48 10.10 7.75
CA LYS A 44 7.57 9.05 8.23
C LYS A 44 6.81 8.36 7.10
N SER A 45 6.70 8.99 5.92
CA SER A 45 5.92 8.50 4.78
C SER A 45 6.32 7.10 4.33
N GLY A 46 7.62 6.80 4.34
CA GLY A 46 8.11 5.47 3.97
C GLY A 46 7.64 4.36 4.92
N GLY A 47 7.50 4.65 6.22
CA GLY A 47 6.95 3.70 7.19
C GLY A 47 5.48 3.42 6.95
N LEU A 48 4.69 4.46 6.70
CA LEU A 48 3.25 4.37 6.42
C LEU A 48 2.96 3.55 5.16
N ILE A 49 3.69 3.79 4.05
CA ILE A 49 3.52 3.02 2.81
C ILE A 49 3.92 1.56 2.98
N ARG A 50 4.99 1.26 3.73
CA ARG A 50 5.40 -0.12 3.98
C ARG A 50 4.39 -0.91 4.80
N GLN A 51 3.72 -0.25 5.75
CA GLN A 51 2.68 -0.87 6.58
C GLN A 51 1.36 -1.07 5.82
N ALA A 52 1.10 -0.26 4.79
CA ALA A 52 -0.10 -0.31 3.97
C ALA A 52 -0.20 -1.54 3.05
N GLY A 53 0.89 -2.29 2.88
CA GLY A 53 0.94 -3.45 1.99
C GLY A 53 1.32 -4.74 2.69
N ARG A 54 0.69 -5.83 2.30
CA ARG A 54 1.08 -7.19 2.72
C ARG A 54 1.02 -8.19 1.58
N LEU A 55 1.95 -9.13 1.57
CA LEU A 55 1.91 -10.28 0.68
C LEU A 55 0.94 -11.33 1.23
N VAL A 56 0.08 -11.84 0.35
CA VAL A 56 -0.90 -12.89 0.63
C VAL A 56 -0.66 -14.00 -0.39
N ARG A 57 -0.69 -15.26 0.06
CA ARG A 57 -0.58 -16.41 -0.84
C ARG A 57 -1.93 -16.69 -1.50
N SER A 58 -1.92 -17.12 -2.77
CA SER A 58 -3.10 -17.70 -3.43
C SER A 58 -3.57 -18.96 -2.70
#